data_AF-A0A6J3C6S3-F1
#
_entry.id   AF-A0A6J3C6S3-F1
#
_cell.length_a   1.000
_cell.length_b   1.000
_cell.length_c   1.000
_cell.angle_alpha   90.00
_cell.angle_beta   90.00
_cell.angle_gamma   90.00
#
_symmetry.space_group_name_H-M   'P 1'
#
loop_
_entity.id
_entity.type
_entity.pdbx_description
1 polymer ?
#
loop_
_entity_poly.entity_id
_entity_poly.type
_entity_poly.pdbx_seq_one_letter_code
_entity_poly.pdbx_strand_id
1 'polypeptide(L)'
;MMSNLAYYLFVLLCSYILNTNAESTRYYYDYECNEPLVATSKLTATSSLRDRGPDNAKLYGTSAWTSLESSYYQHLTINLGKRKELRSVATRGRYATDEYVTEYMLQYSDDGESWRVMTSSGGYAQVIMTRLM
;
A
#
# COMPACT_ATOMS: atom_id res chain seq x y z
N MET A 1 2.68 -45.70 -2.14
CA MET A 1 1.50 -45.07 -2.75
C MET A 1 0.56 -44.67 -1.62
N MET A 2 0.52 -43.39 -1.24
CA MET A 2 -0.33 -42.93 -0.13
C MET A 2 -1.81 -43.10 -0.52
N SER A 3 -2.66 -43.58 0.39
CA SER A 3 -4.08 -43.73 0.14
C SER A 3 -4.75 -42.36 -0.06
N ASN A 4 -5.71 -42.27 -0.98
CA ASN A 4 -6.46 -41.02 -1.25
C ASN A 4 -7.06 -40.39 0.02
N LEU A 5 -7.42 -41.21 1.01
CA LEU A 5 -7.94 -40.74 2.30
C LEU A 5 -6.89 -39.98 3.12
N ALA A 6 -5.64 -40.46 3.14
CA ALA A 6 -4.54 -39.80 3.86
C ALA A 6 -4.21 -38.43 3.25
N TYR A 7 -4.30 -38.31 1.93
CA TYR A 7 -4.12 -37.03 1.23
C TYR A 7 -5.22 -36.02 1.59
N TYR A 8 -6.49 -36.45 1.58
CA TYR A 8 -7.62 -35.58 1.97
C TYR A 8 -7.52 -35.08 3.41
N LEU A 9 -7.18 -35.97 4.34
CA LEU A 9 -6.98 -35.60 5.74
C LEU A 9 -5.83 -34.60 5.90
N PHE A 10 -4.72 -34.80 5.19
CA PHE A 10 -3.59 -33.87 5.19
C PHE A 10 -3.98 -32.49 4.65
N VAL A 11 -4.75 -32.42 3.56
CA VAL A 11 -5.22 -31.15 2.98
C VAL A 11 -6.17 -30.42 3.93
N LEU A 12 -7.09 -31.13 4.59
CA LEU A 12 -8.01 -30.55 5.57
C LEU A 12 -7.28 -30.05 6.82
N LEU A 13 -6.32 -30.83 7.31
CA LEU A 13 -5.50 -30.43 8.45
C LEU A 13 -4.64 -29.20 8.10
N CYS A 14 -4.03 -29.19 6.92
CA CYS A 14 -3.22 -28.08 6.43
C CYS A 14 -4.07 -26.81 6.26
N SER A 15 -5.26 -26.89 5.66
CA SER A 15 -6.14 -25.73 5.50
C SER A 15 -6.71 -25.23 6.82
N TYR A 16 -7.02 -26.11 7.79
CA TYR A 16 -7.41 -25.68 9.14
C TYR A 16 -6.26 -24.95 9.86
N ILE A 17 -5.05 -25.51 9.88
CA ILE A 17 -3.87 -24.90 10.51
C ILE A 17 -3.50 -23.57 9.83
N LEU A 18 -3.55 -23.48 8.50
CA LEU A 18 -3.28 -22.24 7.78
C LEU A 18 -4.32 -21.14 8.12
N ASN A 19 -5.60 -21.51 8.23
CA ASN A 19 -6.65 -20.56 8.60
C ASN A 19 -6.49 -20.03 10.02
N THR A 20 -6.18 -20.87 11.01
CA THR A 20 -5.98 -20.42 12.40
C THR A 20 -4.79 -19.45 12.53
N ASN A 21 -3.70 -19.70 11.79
CA ASN A 21 -2.55 -18.80 11.78
C ASN A 21 -2.87 -17.48 11.06
N ALA A 22 -3.60 -17.53 9.94
CA ALA A 22 -4.05 -16.33 9.22
C ALA A 22 -4.97 -15.45 10.07
N GLU A 23 -5.86 -16.05 10.86
CA GLU A 23 -6.76 -15.32 11.76
C GLU A 23 -6.01 -14.68 12.94
N SER A 24 -5.09 -15.40 13.58
CA SER A 24 -4.26 -14.86 14.66
C SER A 24 -3.34 -13.73 14.19
N THR A 25 -2.73 -13.87 13.01
CA THR A 25 -1.89 -12.80 12.44
C THR A 25 -2.72 -11.59 12.08
N ARG A 26 -3.90 -11.78 11.46
CA ARG A 26 -4.83 -10.68 11.17
C ARG A 26 -5.27 -9.95 12.44
N TYR A 27 -5.57 -10.67 13.51
CA TYR A 27 -5.90 -10.08 14.80
C TYR A 27 -4.77 -9.21 15.37
N TYR A 28 -3.53 -9.69 15.31
CA TYR A 28 -2.37 -8.93 15.77
C TYR A 28 -2.16 -7.64 14.97
N TYR A 29 -2.24 -7.71 13.63
CA TYR A 29 -2.12 -6.54 12.77
C TYR A 29 -3.26 -5.52 12.95
N ASP A 30 -4.48 -6.00 13.22
CA ASP A 30 -5.63 -5.14 13.50
C ASP A 30 -5.47 -4.44 14.86
N TYR A 31 -5.02 -5.17 15.90
CA TYR A 31 -4.79 -4.63 17.24
C TYR A 31 -3.72 -3.52 17.25
N GLU A 32 -2.62 -3.72 16.51
CA GLU A 32 -1.56 -2.70 16.42
C GLU A 32 -1.79 -1.67 15.31
N CYS A 33 -2.89 -1.76 14.55
CA CYS A 33 -3.17 -0.89 13.41
C CYS A 33 -2.03 -0.86 12.37
N ASN A 34 -1.41 -2.03 12.13
CA ASN A 34 -0.26 -2.22 11.25
C ASN A 34 -0.62 -3.00 9.96
N GLU A 35 -1.91 -3.12 9.64
CA GLU A 35 -2.37 -3.76 8.40
C GLU A 35 -1.83 -3.03 7.16
N PRO A 36 -1.21 -3.73 6.19
CA PRO A 36 -0.75 -3.12 4.95
C PRO A 36 -1.94 -2.69 4.07
N LEU A 37 -2.26 -1.40 4.08
CA LEU A 37 -3.47 -0.87 3.45
C LEU A 37 -3.46 -0.96 1.91
N VAL A 38 -2.29 -0.88 1.27
CA VAL A 38 -2.16 -0.89 -0.19
C VAL A 38 -2.52 -2.26 -0.80
N ALA A 39 -2.36 -3.35 -0.05
CA ALA A 39 -2.51 -4.72 -0.57
C ALA A 39 -3.92 -5.01 -1.12
N THR A 40 -4.95 -4.40 -0.54
CA THR A 40 -6.37 -4.59 -0.92
C THR A 40 -6.96 -3.34 -1.57
N SER A 41 -6.13 -2.36 -1.92
CA SER A 41 -6.59 -1.06 -2.42
C SER A 41 -6.67 -1.03 -3.95
N LYS A 42 -7.51 -0.13 -4.47
CA LYS A 42 -7.51 0.21 -5.91
C LYS A 42 -6.65 1.45 -6.12
N LEU A 43 -5.65 1.34 -6.97
CA LEU A 43 -4.69 2.42 -7.23
C LEU A 43 -4.99 3.07 -8.58
N THR A 44 -4.95 4.40 -8.60
CA THR A 44 -5.03 5.21 -9.83
C THR A 44 -3.95 6.29 -9.78
N ALA A 45 -3.64 6.89 -10.92
CA ALA A 45 -2.70 8.01 -10.99
C ALA A 45 -3.15 9.02 -12.04
N THR A 46 -2.71 10.27 -11.90
CA THR A 46 -2.93 11.33 -12.90
C THR A 46 -2.37 10.98 -14.26
N SER A 47 -1.16 10.42 -14.26
CA SER A 47 -0.43 10.03 -15.45
C SER A 47 0.54 8.90 -15.12
N SER A 48 1.02 8.21 -16.14
CA SER A 48 2.04 7.17 -15.98
C SER A 48 2.86 6.99 -17.24
N LEU A 49 4.16 6.74 -17.08
CA LEU A 49 4.98 6.19 -18.17
C LEU A 49 4.47 4.80 -18.57
N ARG A 50 4.77 4.42 -19.81
CA ARG A 50 4.43 3.09 -20.35
C ARG A 50 4.97 2.00 -19.42
N ASP A 51 4.12 1.03 -19.08
CA ASP A 51 4.42 -0.11 -18.20
C ASP A 51 4.82 0.28 -16.74
N ARG A 52 4.67 1.56 -16.37
CA ARG A 52 4.94 2.11 -15.02
C ARG A 52 3.70 2.74 -14.40
N GLY A 53 2.57 2.06 -14.62
CA GLY A 53 1.25 2.43 -14.11
C GLY A 53 1.13 2.31 -12.58
N PRO A 54 0.01 2.79 -12.00
CA PRO A 54 -0.24 2.81 -10.57
C PRO A 54 -0.20 1.42 -9.91
N ASP A 55 -0.52 0.34 -10.63
CA ASP A 55 -0.45 -1.04 -10.12
C ASP A 55 0.96 -1.47 -9.69
N ASN A 56 1.99 -0.76 -10.17
CA ASN A 56 3.39 -0.98 -9.79
C ASN A 56 3.77 -0.27 -8.49
N ALA A 57 2.92 0.57 -7.90
CA ALA A 57 3.21 1.29 -6.65
C ALA A 57 3.04 0.40 -5.41
N LYS A 58 3.79 -0.70 -5.37
CA LYS A 58 3.79 -1.68 -4.26
C LYS A 58 5.21 -1.81 -3.72
N LEU A 59 5.33 -1.77 -2.39
CA LEU A 59 6.63 -1.96 -1.74
C LEU A 59 7.22 -3.32 -2.12
N TYR A 60 8.55 -3.34 -2.30
CA TYR A 60 9.32 -4.53 -2.68
C TYR A 60 9.00 -5.11 -4.06
N GLY A 61 8.29 -4.37 -4.92
CA GLY A 61 8.15 -4.69 -6.33
C GLY A 61 9.44 -4.46 -7.14
N THR A 62 9.48 -5.04 -8.35
CA THR A 62 10.57 -4.84 -9.33
C THR A 62 10.40 -3.58 -10.18
N SER A 63 9.22 -2.96 -10.11
CA SER A 63 8.86 -1.72 -10.80
C SER A 63 8.28 -0.73 -9.79
N ALA A 64 7.95 0.47 -10.26
CA ALA A 64 7.28 1.51 -9.50
C ALA A 64 6.30 2.25 -10.41
N TRP A 65 5.35 2.96 -9.81
CA TRP A 65 4.64 4.01 -10.53
C TRP A 65 5.62 5.13 -10.88
N THR A 66 5.53 5.66 -12.09
CA THR A 66 6.28 6.84 -12.51
C THR A 66 5.35 7.73 -13.32
N SER A 67 5.12 8.96 -12.87
CA SER A 67 4.33 9.95 -13.60
C SER A 67 4.97 10.30 -14.95
N LEU A 68 4.16 10.78 -15.90
CA LEU A 68 4.68 11.27 -17.18
C LEU A 68 5.53 12.54 -17.01
N GLU A 69 5.16 13.38 -16.04
CA GLU A 69 5.82 14.63 -15.75
C GLU A 69 6.39 14.63 -14.33
N SER A 70 7.52 15.31 -14.13
CA SER A 70 8.07 15.55 -12.80
C SER A 70 7.53 16.88 -12.27
N SER A 71 6.33 16.87 -11.69
CA SER A 71 5.69 18.07 -11.13
C SER A 71 4.85 17.76 -9.89
N TYR A 72 4.62 18.79 -9.07
CA TYR A 72 3.79 18.70 -7.85
C TYR A 72 2.31 18.42 -8.10
N TYR A 73 1.87 18.47 -9.36
CA TYR A 73 0.47 18.23 -9.74
C TYR A 73 0.17 16.75 -10.03
N GLN A 74 1.21 15.92 -10.12
CA GLN A 74 1.06 14.49 -10.35
C GLN A 74 0.81 13.77 -9.03
N HIS A 75 -0.15 12.85 -9.01
CA HIS A 75 -0.49 12.12 -7.80
C HIS A 75 -0.84 10.66 -8.07
N LEU A 76 -0.56 9.83 -7.06
CA LEU A 76 -1.04 8.46 -6.92
C LEU A 76 -2.20 8.47 -5.92
N THR A 77 -3.37 8.02 -6.36
CA THR A 77 -4.56 7.90 -5.53
C THR A 77 -4.76 6.46 -5.10
N ILE A 78 -4.91 6.25 -3.80
CA ILE A 78 -5.08 4.93 -3.19
C ILE A 78 -6.48 4.88 -2.58
N ASN A 79 -7.40 4.18 -3.26
CA ASN A 79 -8.75 3.97 -2.74
C ASN A 79 -8.78 2.74 -1.83
N LEU A 80 -8.99 2.99 -0.54
CA LEU A 80 -9.02 1.98 0.53
C LEU A 80 -10.35 1.21 0.61
N GLY A 81 -11.36 1.59 -0.17
CA GLY A 81 -12.70 0.97 -0.23
C GLY A 81 -13.62 1.32 0.93
N LYS A 82 -13.07 1.63 2.11
CA LYS A 82 -13.78 2.13 3.30
C LYS A 82 -12.89 3.08 4.08
N ARG A 83 -13.49 3.87 4.98
CA ARG A 83 -12.73 4.70 5.92
C ARG A 83 -11.81 3.81 6.77
N LYS A 84 -10.52 4.12 6.78
CA LYS A 84 -9.48 3.44 7.56
C LYS A 84 -8.61 4.48 8.27
N GLU A 85 -8.02 4.09 9.39
CA GLU A 85 -7.00 4.89 10.07
C GLU A 85 -5.65 4.72 9.37
N LEU A 86 -4.96 5.84 9.13
CA LEU A 86 -3.62 5.87 8.53
C LEU A 86 -2.60 6.28 9.59
N ARG A 87 -1.72 5.35 9.98
CA ARG A 87 -0.69 5.58 11.00
C ARG A 87 0.66 5.99 10.42
N SER A 88 1.03 5.40 9.28
CA SER A 88 2.32 5.65 8.64
C SER A 88 2.25 5.42 7.14
N VAL A 89 3.20 6.01 6.42
CA VAL A 89 3.41 5.80 4.98
C VAL A 89 4.87 5.43 4.78
N ALA A 90 5.11 4.31 4.11
CA ALA A 90 6.44 3.92 3.66
C ALA A 90 6.52 4.10 2.15
N THR A 91 7.56 4.79 1.69
CA THR A 91 7.82 5.04 0.27
C THR A 91 9.10 4.32 -0.15
N ARG A 92 9.21 3.99 -1.44
CA ARG A 92 10.42 3.44 -2.04
C ARG A 92 10.52 3.92 -3.48
N GLY A 93 11.74 4.25 -3.90
CA GLY A 93 12.06 4.52 -5.31
C GLY A 93 11.97 3.27 -6.18
N ARG A 94 12.17 3.44 -7.49
CA ARG A 94 12.17 2.30 -8.41
C ARG A 94 13.41 1.44 -8.20
N TYR A 95 13.19 0.13 -8.15
CA TYR A 95 14.24 -0.87 -7.99
C TYR A 95 15.37 -0.71 -9.02
N ALA A 96 16.61 -0.83 -8.55
CA ALA A 96 17.84 -0.80 -9.33
C ALA A 96 18.07 0.49 -10.16
N THR A 97 17.52 1.63 -9.73
CA THR A 97 17.70 2.94 -10.37
C THR A 97 17.77 4.07 -9.34
N ASP A 98 18.23 5.25 -9.77
CA ASP A 98 18.28 6.47 -8.95
C ASP A 98 16.97 7.30 -9.01
N GLU A 99 15.85 6.67 -9.36
CA GLU A 99 14.54 7.34 -9.46
C GLU A 99 13.75 7.15 -8.16
N TYR A 100 13.57 8.24 -7.42
CA TYR A 100 12.80 8.30 -6.17
C TYR A 100 12.20 9.70 -5.97
N VAL A 101 11.10 9.74 -5.22
CA VAL A 101 10.48 11.01 -4.80
C VAL A 101 11.18 11.48 -3.53
N THR A 102 11.68 12.72 -3.51
CA THR A 102 12.36 13.35 -2.36
C THR A 102 11.40 14.02 -1.39
N GLU A 103 10.26 14.50 -1.89
CA GLU A 103 9.26 15.19 -1.10
C GLU A 103 7.87 14.96 -1.68
N TYR A 104 6.87 14.85 -0.81
CA TYR A 104 5.48 14.72 -1.23
C TYR A 104 4.55 15.35 -0.21
N MET A 105 3.35 15.69 -0.67
CA MET A 105 2.23 16.09 0.18
C MET A 105 1.25 14.94 0.29
N LEU A 106 0.66 14.75 1.46
CA LEU A 106 -0.40 13.76 1.66
C LEU A 106 -1.74 14.47 1.75
N GLN A 107 -2.69 14.03 0.92
CA GLN A 107 -4.08 14.47 0.96
C GLN A 107 -4.99 13.28 1.20
N TYR A 108 -6.13 13.52 1.83
CA TYR A 108 -7.13 12.50 2.14
C TYR A 108 -8.54 13.02 1.90
N SER A 109 -9.45 12.09 1.59
CA SER A 109 -10.85 12.37 1.30
C SER A 109 -11.71 11.19 1.73
N ASP A 110 -12.94 11.47 2.17
CA ASP A 110 -13.95 10.46 2.50
C ASP A 110 -14.91 10.20 1.32
N ASP A 111 -15.00 11.12 0.35
CA ASP A 111 -15.93 11.10 -0.80
C ASP A 111 -15.22 10.96 -2.16
N GLY A 112 -13.91 11.16 -2.22
CA GLY A 112 -13.11 11.17 -3.46
C GLY A 112 -13.16 12.49 -4.22
N GLU A 113 -13.90 13.49 -3.74
CA GLU A 113 -14.11 14.79 -4.40
C GLU A 113 -13.52 15.93 -3.58
N SER A 114 -13.79 15.94 -2.26
CA SER A 114 -13.33 16.94 -1.31
C SER A 114 -12.05 16.47 -0.63
N TRP A 115 -10.92 17.04 -1.05
CA TRP A 115 -9.60 16.66 -0.55
C TRP A 115 -9.08 17.62 0.52
N ARG A 116 -8.54 17.05 1.60
CA ARG A 116 -7.92 17.79 2.70
C ARG A 116 -6.43 17.47 2.75
N VAL A 117 -5.60 18.50 2.94
CA VAL A 117 -4.16 18.34 3.13
C VAL A 117 -3.89 17.88 4.56
N MET A 118 -2.95 16.94 4.72
CA MET A 118 -2.45 16.55 6.04
C MET A 118 -1.71 17.72 6.67
N THR A 119 -2.17 18.13 7.84
CA THR A 119 -1.59 19.22 8.61
C THR A 119 -0.82 18.69 9.83
N SER A 120 0.08 19.51 10.36
CA SER A 120 0.71 19.25 11.66
C SER A 120 -0.28 19.54 12.79
N SER A 121 0.09 19.21 14.04
CA SER A 121 -0.71 19.57 15.22
C SER A 121 -0.99 21.07 15.33
N GLY A 122 -0.18 21.92 14.70
CA GLY A 122 -0.37 23.37 14.62
C GLY A 122 -1.21 23.85 13.42
N GLY A 123 -1.76 22.95 12.60
CA GLY A 123 -2.60 23.29 11.45
C GLY A 123 -1.85 23.65 10.17
N TYR A 124 -0.52 23.56 10.16
CA TYR A 124 0.29 23.85 8.97
C TYR A 124 0.32 22.64 8.03
N ALA A 125 0.13 22.86 6.72
CA ALA A 125 0.29 21.83 5.70
C ALA A 125 1.68 21.18 5.78
N GLN A 126 1.74 19.86 5.76
CA GLN A 126 3.00 19.12 5.85
C GLN A 126 3.51 18.69 4.47
N VAL A 127 4.75 19.07 4.16
CA VAL A 127 5.56 18.43 3.13
C VAL A 127 6.40 17.35 3.81
N ILE A 128 6.23 16.11 3.37
CA ILE A 128 6.93 14.96 3.95
C ILE A 128 8.18 14.72 3.10
N MET A 129 9.36 14.89 3.70
CA MET A 129 10.62 14.57 3.06
C MET A 129 10.92 13.07 3.19
N THR A 130 11.34 12.44 2.10
CA THR A 130 11.87 11.09 2.13
C THR A 130 13.37 11.15 2.43
N ARG A 131 13.80 10.41 3.45
CA ARG A 131 15.22 10.25 3.75
C ARG A 131 15.67 8.93 3.16
N LEU A 132 16.67 8.97 2.29
CA LEU A 132 17.38 7.76 1.88
C LEU A 132 18.25 7.29 3.06
N MET A 133 18.17 5.99 3.36
CA MET A 133 19.17 5.29 4.19
C MET A 133 20.13 4.55 3.29
#